data_AF-A0A2E0XFY6-F1
#
_entry.id   AF-A0A2E0XFY6-F1
#
_cell.length_a   1.000
_cell.length_b   1.000
_cell.length_c   1.000
_cell.angle_alpha   90.00
_cell.angle_beta   90.00
_cell.angle_gamma   90.00
#
_symmetry.space_group_name_H-M   'P 1'
#
loop_
_entity.id
_entity.type
_entity.pdbx_description
1 polymer ?
#
loop_
_entity_poly.entity_id
_entity_poly.type
_entity_poly.pdbx_seq_one_letter_code
_entity_poly.pdbx_strand_id
1 'polypeptide(L)'
;MRNAKGVWLGIHLRWIDINNHYDWWVDLASKKAGLYIKKGEYIQKTVDNIPLDIQKEFSIKLVMKGFVLNGCFNGKQVNTWGN
;
A
#
# COMPACT_ATOMS: atom_id res chain seq x y z
N MET A 1 13.52 3.03 -14.48
CA MET A 1 13.30 4.36 -13.88
C MET A 1 11.84 4.49 -13.50
N ARG A 2 11.54 4.75 -12.23
CA ARG A 2 10.15 4.95 -11.78
C ARG A 2 9.80 6.41 -12.09
N ASN A 3 8.99 6.64 -13.12
CA ASN A 3 8.34 7.94 -13.29
C ASN A 3 7.35 8.09 -12.14
N ALA A 4 7.79 8.70 -11.03
CA ALA A 4 6.94 9.11 -9.91
C ALA A 4 6.06 10.32 -10.29
N LYS A 5 5.56 10.37 -11.53
CA LYS A 5 4.57 11.36 -11.98
C LYS A 5 3.20 10.83 -11.57
N GLY A 6 2.77 11.17 -10.36
CA GLY A 6 1.46 10.80 -9.81
C GLY A 6 1.33 11.32 -8.38
N VAL A 7 0.09 11.47 -7.91
CA VAL A 7 -0.19 11.77 -6.50
C VAL A 7 -0.38 10.43 -5.80
N TRP A 8 0.51 10.12 -4.86
CA TRP A 8 0.53 8.85 -4.14
C TRP A 8 0.34 9.11 -2.66
N LEU A 9 -0.34 8.19 -1.98
CA LEU A 9 -0.37 8.14 -0.53
C LEU A 9 0.28 6.84 -0.07
N GLY A 10 1.35 6.93 0.71
CA GLY A 10 2.06 5.78 1.25
C GLY A 10 1.91 5.70 2.76
N ILE A 11 1.70 4.49 3.29
CA ILE A 11 1.84 4.19 4.72
C ILE A 11 3.02 3.25 4.88
N HIS A 12 4.01 3.70 5.63
CA HIS A 12 5.20 2.93 5.99
C HIS A 12 4.94 2.15 7.29
N LEU A 13 5.26 0.88 7.29
CA LEU A 13 5.05 -0.08 8.38
C LEU A 13 6.37 -0.77 8.72
N ARG A 14 6.59 -1.06 10.01
CA ARG A 14 7.84 -1.66 10.51
C ARG A 14 9.09 -0.97 9.96
N TRP A 15 9.10 0.35 10.06
CA TRP A 15 10.23 1.15 9.63
C TRP A 15 11.47 0.84 10.47
N ILE A 16 12.54 0.41 9.80
CA ILE A 16 13.87 0.32 10.39
C ILE A 16 14.71 1.46 9.81
N ASP A 17 14.77 1.53 8.48
CA ASP A 17 15.49 2.57 7.73
C ASP A 17 14.88 2.76 6.34
N ILE A 18 15.48 3.65 5.54
CA ILE A 18 15.03 3.99 4.17
C ILE A 18 15.05 2.80 3.19
N ASN A 19 15.81 1.76 3.49
CA ASN A 19 15.97 0.55 2.70
C ASN A 19 15.30 -0.67 3.33
N ASN A 20 14.75 -0.58 4.53
CA ASN A 20 14.18 -1.71 5.27
C ASN A 20 12.85 -1.31 5.94
N HIS A 21 11.75 -1.56 5.24
CA HIS A 21 10.39 -1.34 5.73
C HIS A 21 9.35 -2.07 4.87
N TYR A 22 8.11 -2.12 5.34
CA TYR A 22 6.95 -2.50 4.54
C TYR A 22 6.13 -1.29 4.22
N ASP A 23 5.42 -1.37 3.10
CA ASP A 23 4.72 -0.25 2.54
C ASP A 23 3.36 -0.66 2.03
N TRP A 24 2.39 0.21 2.20
CA TRP A 24 1.13 0.13 1.48
C TRP A 24 0.86 1.45 0.78
N TRP A 25 0.78 1.40 -0.53
CA TRP A 25 0.66 2.60 -1.36
C TRP A 25 -0.69 2.62 -2.06
N VAL A 26 -1.29 3.79 -2.11
CA VAL A 26 -2.44 4.10 -2.96
C VAL A 26 -1.98 5.02 -4.08
N ASP A 27 -2.18 4.56 -5.32
CA ASP A 27 -2.08 5.37 -6.52
C ASP A 27 -3.42 6.08 -6.74
N LEU A 28 -3.43 7.40 -6.57
CA LEU A 28 -4.66 8.18 -6.74
C LEU A 28 -5.07 8.34 -8.21
N ALA A 29 -4.12 8.21 -9.14
CA ALA A 29 -4.38 8.34 -10.57
C ALA A 29 -4.93 7.03 -11.15
N SER A 30 -4.27 5.90 -10.86
CA SER A 30 -4.70 4.59 -11.37
C SER A 30 -5.75 3.89 -10.48
N LYS A 31 -6.06 4.47 -9.31
CA LYS A 31 -7.02 3.94 -8.34
C LYS A 31 -6.67 2.51 -7.92
N LYS A 32 -5.39 2.29 -7.64
CA LYS A 32 -4.85 0.99 -7.22
C LYS A 32 -4.19 1.11 -5.86
N ALA A 33 -4.33 0.06 -5.06
CA ALA A 33 -3.59 -0.10 -3.83
C ALA A 33 -2.65 -1.30 -3.93
N GLY A 34 -1.45 -1.17 -3.37
CA GLY A 34 -0.45 -2.23 -3.41
C GLY A 34 0.37 -2.33 -2.14
N LEU A 35 0.65 -3.56 -1.72
CA LEU A 35 1.61 -3.88 -0.67
C LEU A 35 3.01 -4.02 -1.27
N TYR A 36 3.99 -3.40 -0.63
CA TYR A 36 5.39 -3.42 -1.03
C TYR A 36 6.26 -3.82 0.15
N ILE A 37 7.39 -4.46 -0.17
CA ILE A 37 8.48 -4.68 0.77
C ILE A 37 9.68 -3.92 0.25
N LYS A 38 10.29 -3.10 1.11
CA LYS A 38 11.56 -2.45 0.85
C LYS A 38 12.65 -3.22 1.59
N LYS A 39 13.57 -3.81 0.82
CA LYS A 39 14.81 -4.46 1.27
C LYS A 39 15.91 -4.12 0.26
N GLY A 40 16.47 -2.92 0.36
CA GLY A 40 17.23 -2.30 -0.73
C GLY A 40 16.29 -1.80 -1.81
N GLU A 41 15.85 -2.65 -2.74
CA GLU A 41 14.87 -2.28 -3.76
C GLU A 41 13.42 -2.53 -3.31
N TYR A 42 12.48 -1.80 -3.92
CA TYR A 42 11.05 -2.05 -3.71
C TYR A 42 10.60 -3.29 -4.47
N ILE A 43 9.94 -4.21 -3.78
CA ILE A 43 9.29 -5.37 -4.39
C ILE A 43 7.79 -5.25 -4.15
N GLN A 44 7.02 -5.07 -5.23
CA GLN A 44 5.56 -5.12 -5.18
C GLN A 44 5.10 -6.55 -4.92
N LYS A 45 4.20 -6.73 -3.97
CA LYS A 45 3.62 -8.03 -3.62
C LYS A 45 2.18 -8.16 -4.06
N THR A 46 1.42 -7.07 -3.98
CA THR A 46 0.03 -7.02 -4.44
C THR A 46 -0.22 -5.74 -5.22
N VAL A 47 -1.26 -5.78 -6.05
CA VAL A 47 -1.82 -4.61 -6.71
C VAL A 47 -3.28 -4.90 -7.03
N ASP A 48 -4.18 -4.17 -6.38
CA ASP A 48 -5.62 -4.38 -6.54
C ASP A 48 -6.32 -3.05 -6.76
N ASN A 49 -7.41 -3.08 -7.54
CA ASN A 49 -8.21 -1.91 -7.80
C ASN A 49 -8.97 -1.51 -6.52
N ILE A 50 -9.08 -0.21 -6.28
CA ILE A 50 -9.85 0.34 -5.17
C ILE A 50 -10.95 1.28 -5.68
N PRO A 51 -12.10 1.37 -5.00
CA PRO A 51 -13.19 2.25 -5.38
C PRO A 51 -12.90 3.71 -4.94
N LEU A 52 -11.77 4.28 -5.40
CA LEU A 52 -11.37 5.63 -5.04
C LEU A 52 -12.15 6.69 -5.82
N ASP A 53 -12.70 7.63 -5.08
CA ASP A 53 -13.23 8.91 -5.55
C ASP A 53 -12.44 10.03 -4.85
N ILE A 54 -11.66 10.79 -5.62
CA ILE A 54 -10.76 11.82 -5.08
C ILE A 54 -11.50 13.02 -4.46
N GLN A 55 -12.81 13.16 -4.72
CA GLN A 55 -13.64 14.23 -4.18
C GLN A 55 -14.33 13.85 -2.87
N LYS A 56 -14.12 12.61 -2.38
CA LYS A 56 -14.74 12.10 -1.16
C LYS A 56 -13.69 11.71 -0.15
N GLU A 57 -14.04 11.83 1.13
CA GLU A 57 -13.27 11.23 2.20
C GLU A 57 -13.22 9.71 2.03
N PHE A 58 -12.07 9.13 2.35
CA PHE A 58 -11.87 7.69 2.35
C PHE A 58 -11.11 7.28 3.61
N SER A 59 -11.27 6.02 3.99
CA SER A 59 -10.55 5.42 5.11
C SER A 59 -9.62 4.33 4.62
N ILE A 60 -8.45 4.26 5.25
CA ILE A 60 -7.47 3.22 5.05
C ILE A 60 -7.24 2.55 6.39
N LYS A 61 -7.17 1.22 6.38
CA LYS A 61 -6.76 0.44 7.54
C LYS A 61 -5.76 -0.61 7.11
N LEU A 62 -4.65 -0.68 7.84
CA LEU A 62 -3.66 -1.73 7.70
C LEU A 62 -3.71 -2.62 8.93
N VAL A 63 -3.85 -3.92 8.73
CA VAL A 63 -3.86 -4.92 9.79
C VAL A 63 -2.65 -5.82 9.63
N MET A 64 -1.78 -5.83 10.64
CA MET A 64 -0.64 -6.73 10.70
C MET A 64 -0.88 -7.78 11.78
N LYS A 65 -0.79 -9.06 11.41
CA LYS A 65 -0.83 -10.21 12.34
C LYS A 65 0.35 -11.12 12.01
N GLY A 66 1.35 -11.19 12.89
CA GLY A 66 2.59 -11.92 12.58
C GLY A 66 3.25 -11.35 11.31
N PHE A 67 3.40 -12.15 10.26
CA PHE A 67 3.94 -11.71 8.96
C PHE A 67 2.86 -11.46 7.90
N VAL A 68 1.58 -11.58 8.26
CA VAL A 68 0.45 -11.29 7.38
C VAL A 68 0.10 -9.80 7.45
N LEU A 69 0.09 -9.16 6.29
CA LEU A 69 -0.35 -7.78 6.06
C LEU A 69 -1.66 -7.79 5.28
N ASN A 70 -2.67 -7.12 5.81
CA ASN A 70 -3.94 -6.91 5.15
C ASN A 70 -4.19 -5.41 4.98
N GLY A 71 -4.36 -4.98 3.73
CA GLY A 71 -4.77 -3.63 3.37
C GLY A 71 -6.29 -3.58 3.19
N CYS A 72 -6.94 -2.64 3.86
CA CYS A 72 -8.36 -2.35 3.72
C CYS A 72 -8.57 -0.92 3.24
N PHE A 73 -9.53 -0.73 2.34
CA PHE A 73 -9.99 0.56 1.84
C PHE A 73 -11.49 0.69 2.08
N ASN A 74 -11.93 1.77 2.72
CA ASN A 74 -13.33 1.99 3.12
C ASN A 74 -13.93 0.79 3.87
N GLY A 75 -13.16 0.24 4.82
CA GLY A 75 -13.56 -0.91 5.64
C GLY A 75 -13.54 -2.26 4.93
N LYS A 76 -13.35 -2.32 3.60
CA LYS A 76 -13.27 -3.57 2.83
C LYS A 76 -11.81 -3.97 2.61
N GLN A 77 -11.51 -5.25 2.82
CA GLN A 77 -10.19 -5.79 2.48
C GLN A 77 -9.97 -5.74 0.97
N VAL A 78 -8.81 -5.23 0.55
CA VAL A 78 -8.43 -5.08 -0.87
C VAL A 78 -7.16 -5.85 -1.20
N ASN A 79 -6.20 -5.94 -0.27
CA ASN A 79 -4.96 -6.67 -0.48
C ASN A 79 -4.63 -7.53 0.74
N THR A 80 -4.07 -8.72 0.50
CA THR A 80 -3.45 -9.55 1.55
C THR A 80 -2.10 -10.05 1.06
N TRP A 81 -1.07 -9.93 1.89
CA TRP A 81 0.23 -10.52 1.64
C TRP A 81 0.82 -11.10 2.93
N GLY A 82 1.40 -12.29 2.82
CA GLY A 82 2.02 -13.02 3.92
C GLY A 82 1.50 -14.45 3.97
N ASN A 83 2.37 -15.37 4.40
CA ASN A 83 2.03 -16.76 4.68
C ASN A 83 1.72 -16.93 6.16
#